data_AF-A0A365PYJ3-F1
#
_entry.id   AF-A0A365PYJ3-F1
#
_cell.length_a   1.000
_cell.length_b   1.000
_cell.length_c   1.000
_cell.angle_alpha   90.00
_cell.angle_beta   90.00
_cell.angle_gamma   90.00
#
_symmetry.space_group_name_H-M   'P 1'
#
loop_
_entity.id
_entity.type
_entity.pdbx_description
1 polymer ?
#
loop_
_entity_poly.entity_id
_entity_poly.type
_entity_poly.pdbx_seq_one_letter_code
_entity_poly.pdbx_strand_id
1 'polypeptide(L)' 'MPRQPHTTTGSLKGFRFQKRITLAPGIRLNISKSGVSASFGPRGLSVTAGKRGTSLNLGLPGTGLS' A
#
# COMPACT_ATOMS: atom_id res chain seq x y z
N MET A 1 -28.67 -2.91 0.71
CA MET A 1 -27.73 -3.79 1.43
C MET A 1 -26.73 -4.40 0.45
N PRO A 2 -25.42 -4.11 0.56
CA PRO A 2 -24.36 -4.97 0.05
C PRO A 2 -23.80 -5.85 1.18
N ARG A 3 -23.66 -7.15 0.91
CA ARG A 3 -23.05 -8.15 1.81
C ARG A 3 -21.55 -7.86 2.02
N GLN A 4 -21.08 -8.07 3.25
CA GLN A 4 -19.68 -7.96 3.68
C GLN A 4 -18.72 -8.84 2.85
N PRO A 5 -17.42 -8.50 2.86
CA PRO A 5 -16.39 -9.48 3.14
C PRO A 5 -15.95 -9.31 4.60
N HIS A 6 -16.25 -10.32 5.43
CA HIS A 6 -15.51 -10.50 6.67
C HIS A 6 -14.08 -10.88 6.28
N THR A 7 -13.18 -9.91 6.11
CA THR A 7 -11.75 -10.21 6.12
C THR A 7 -11.39 -10.66 7.51
N THR A 8 -11.44 -11.98 7.72
CA THR A 8 -10.79 -12.69 8.82
C THR A 8 -9.31 -12.30 8.85
N THR A 9 -8.97 -11.26 9.60
CA THR A 9 -7.63 -11.13 10.18
C THR A 9 -7.76 -11.59 11.62
N GLY A 10 -7.84 -12.91 11.79
CA GLY A 10 -7.41 -13.50 13.04
C GLY A 10 -5.92 -13.19 13.20
N SER A 11 -5.58 -12.23 14.05
CA SER A 11 -4.20 -12.09 14.53
C SER A 11 -4.21 -11.57 15.96
N LEU A 12 -4.74 -12.40 16.86
CA LEU A 12 -4.08 -12.57 18.14
C LEU A 12 -2.66 -13.04 17.82
N LYS A 13 -1.63 -12.20 17.99
CA LYS A 13 -0.22 -12.57 18.22
C LYS A 13 0.67 -11.33 18.33
N GLY A 14 1.44 -11.29 19.41
CA GLY A 14 2.47 -10.30 19.67
C GLY A 14 3.46 -10.12 18.52
N PHE A 15 4.11 -8.96 18.50
CA PHE A 15 5.09 -8.52 17.51
C PHE A 15 4.58 -8.46 16.06
N ARG A 16 3.84 -7.38 15.76
CA ARG A 16 3.55 -6.95 14.39
C ARG A 16 4.81 -6.31 13.80
N PHE A 17 5.66 -7.10 13.14
CA PHE A 17 6.77 -6.56 12.33
C PHE A 17 6.20 -5.85 11.10
N GLN A 18 6.12 -4.53 11.19
CA GLN A 18 5.88 -3.62 10.07
C GLN A 18 7.04 -2.63 10.01
N LYS A 19 7.78 -2.63 8.91
CA LYS A 19 8.92 -1.74 8.69
C LYS A 19 8.63 -0.87 7.47
N ARG A 20 8.51 0.44 7.69
CA ARG A 20 8.41 1.44 6.62
C ARG A 20 9.80 2.02 6.37
N ILE A 21 10.34 1.81 5.18
CA ILE A 21 11.63 2.32 4.75
C ILE A 21 11.38 3.38 3.67
N THR A 22 11.85 4.60 3.90
CA THR A 22 11.87 5.63 2.86
C THR A 22 13.26 5.59 2.24
N LEU A 23 13.37 5.11 1.00
CA LEU A 23 14.68 5.05 0.32
C LEU A 23 15.07 6.40 -0.28
N ALA A 24 14.08 7.13 -0.81
CA ALA A 24 14.27 8.41 -1.47
C ALA A 24 12.97 9.24 -1.39
N PRO A 25 13.01 10.57 -1.58
CA PRO A 25 11.81 11.37 -1.77
C PRO A 25 11.02 10.83 -2.98
N GLY A 26 9.83 10.28 -2.73
CA GLY A 26 9.00 9.61 -3.73
C GLY A 26 9.07 8.08 -3.70
N ILE A 27 10.00 7.47 -2.95
CA ILE A 27 10.13 6.01 -2.85
C ILE A 27 9.90 5.56 -1.40
N ARG A 28 8.80 4.85 -1.18
CA ARG A 28 8.36 4.36 0.13
C ARG A 28 8.09 2.87 0.07
N LEU A 29 8.81 2.09 0.87
CA LEU A 29 8.66 0.64 0.95
C LEU A 29 8.05 0.25 2.29
N ASN A 30 6.99 -0.54 2.27
CA ASN A 30 6.29 -1.07 3.43
C ASN A 30 6.47 -2.60 3.47
N ILE A 31 7.16 -3.07 4.50
CA ILE A 31 7.47 -4.47 4.70
C ILE A 31 6.68 -4.95 5.91
N SER A 32 5.84 -5.96 5.73
CA SER A 32 5.10 -6.58 6.82
C SER A 32 5.27 -8.10 6.78
N LYS A 33 4.93 -8.78 7.88
CA LYS A 33 4.91 -10.26 7.94
C LYS A 33 4.08 -10.90 6.82
N SER A 34 3.05 -10.20 6.33
CA SER A 34 2.14 -10.70 5.29
C SER A 34 2.68 -10.51 3.87
N GLY A 35 3.65 -9.61 3.69
CA GLY A 35 4.24 -9.28 2.39
C GLY A 35 4.85 -7.88 2.33
N VAL A 36 5.53 -7.62 1.21
CA VAL A 36 6.13 -6.32 0.87
C VAL A 36 5.24 -5.56 -0.13
N SER A 37 5.15 -4.25 0.06
CA SER A 37 4.61 -3.29 -0.90
C SER A 37 5.52 -2.08 -0.98
N ALA A 38 5.61 -1.48 -2.15
CA ALA A 38 6.56 -0.43 -2.45
C ALA A 38 5.92 0.58 -3.39
N SER A 39 5.88 1.84 -2.95
CA SER A 39 5.36 2.97 -3.71
C SER A 39 6.52 3.79 -4.26
N PHE A 40 6.51 4.06 -5.56
CA PHE A 40 7.54 4.79 -6.30
C PHE A 40 6.90 5.88 -7.15
N GLY A 41 7.17 7.15 -6.86
CA GLY A 41 6.87 8.27 -7.74
C GLY A 41 6.38 9.53 -7.03
N PRO A 42 6.39 10.67 -7.75
CA PRO A 42 5.92 11.95 -7.25
C PRO A 42 4.39 11.99 -7.03
N ARG A 43 3.91 13.03 -6.34
CA ARG A 43 2.47 13.28 -6.14
C ARG A 43 1.79 13.40 -7.51
N GLY A 44 0.81 12.55 -7.79
CA GLY A 44 0.07 12.49 -9.07
C GLY A 44 0.57 11.45 -10.09
N LEU A 45 1.76 10.88 -9.90
CA LEU A 45 2.29 9.81 -10.74
C LEU A 45 3.08 8.83 -9.88
N SER A 46 2.40 8.01 -9.10
CA SER A 46 3.06 7.08 -8.16
C SER A 46 2.63 5.64 -8.41
N VAL A 47 3.59 4.72 -8.41
CA VAL A 47 3.38 3.31 -8.70
C VAL A 47 3.56 2.53 -7.41
N THR A 48 2.52 1.85 -6.94
CA THR A 48 2.58 0.98 -5.78
C THR A 48 2.62 -0.49 -6.21
N ALA A 49 3.79 -1.12 -6.14
CA ALA A 49 3.99 -2.54 -6.38
C ALA A 49 3.91 -3.34 -5.08
N GLY A 50 3.07 -4.36 -4.97
CA GLY A 50 3.05 -5.23 -3.80
C GLY A 50 2.56 -6.64 -4.07
N LYS A 51 2.55 -7.47 -3.03
CA LYS A 51 2.14 -8.89 -3.10
C LYS A 51 0.75 -9.14 -3.72
N ARG A 52 -0.13 -8.13 -3.74
CA ARG A 52 -1.48 -8.22 -4.28
C ARG A 52 -1.63 -7.64 -5.71
N GLY A 53 -0.54 -7.17 -6.28
CA GLY A 53 -0.50 -6.54 -7.60
C GLY A 53 0.18 -5.18 -7.60
N THR A 54 0.39 -4.66 -8.81
CA THR A 54 0.96 -3.34 -9.05
C THR A 54 -0.16 -2.36 -9.35
N SER A 55 -0.34 -1.37 -8.49
CA SER A 55 -1.31 -0.29 -8.66
C SER A 55 -0.60 0.97 -9.13
N LEU A 56 -1.08 1.56 -10.22
CA LEU A 56 -0.54 2.77 -10.79
C LEU A 56 -1.48 3.93 -10.43
N ASN A 57 -0.99 4.85 -9.61
CA ASN A 57 -1.71 6.07 -9.26
C ASN A 57 -1.31 7.17 -10.25
N LEU A 58 -2.11 7.25 -11.33
CA LEU A 58 -2.08 8.31 -12.34
C LEU A 58 -3.15 9.35 -12.00
N GLY A 59 -2.91 10.17 -10.98
CA GLY A 59 -3.83 11.21 -10.57
C GLY A 59 -3.44 12.54 -11.19
N LEU A 60 -4.27 13.11 -12.07
CA LEU A 60 -4.21 14.54 -12.33
C LEU A 60 -4.48 15.26 -11.00
N PRO A 61 -3.50 15.99 -10.42
CA PRO A 61 -3.69 16.64 -9.13
C PRO A 61 -4.84 17.65 -9.26
N GLY A 62 -5.98 17.37 -8.62
CA GLY A 62 -7.17 18.23 -8.65
C GLY A 62 -8.48 17.59 -9.13
N THR A 63 -8.49 16.32 -9.59
CA THR A 63 -9.73 15.70 -10.12
C THR A 63 -10.46 14.76 -9.17
N GLY A 64 -9.91 14.46 -7.98
CA GLY A 64 -10.59 13.64 -6.97
C GLY A 64 -10.87 12.19 -7.36
N LEU A 65 -10.32 11.70 -8.47
CA LEU A 65 -10.42 10.30 -8.90
C LEU A 65 -9.21 9.52 -8.35
N SER A 66 -9.47 8.63 -7.40
CA SER A 66 -8.57 7.59 -6.88
C SER A 66 -9.31 6.27 -6.78
#